data_AF-A0A4Q8THM7-F1
#
_entry.id   AF-A0A4Q8THM7-F1
#
_cell.length_a   1.000
_cell.length_b   1.000
_cell.length_c   1.000
_cell.angle_alpha   90.00
_cell.angle_beta   90.00
_cell.angle_gamma   90.00
#
_symmetry.space_group_name_H-M   'P 1'
#
loop_
_entity.id
_entity.type
_entity.pdbx_description
1 polymer ?
#
loop_
_entity_poly.entity_id
_entity_poly.type
_entity_poly.pdbx_seq_one_letter_code
_entity_poly.pdbx_strand_id
1 'polypeptide(L)'
;MREEARHERQRDTHRALYESFSAGQRPPIAEPSAPELTGLNHYSGGAAQQTAAASASTSAPESQDGENTNTRFLPALAPAQGTQTTGEQASETMFASSLTGEIPSVSKRERRKKTRRKRNVVMLATVIIFALIVAGSLFFVKALVKQFNPDDYPGPGGSAVEFTVEDGWGVGVISRKLEEMDVISNDKLLIKAIEDSESTNKFIHPGTYLLKSQMPAADAAKVLVNNKPGKVFYIGLKANLRLDAALSEVAKSSGLKLADLKKLANQPEKFGLPSSVPNLEGWLHPGEYRFELGTNAKTVLAKMVKGTKTTLKNAGITDLKQGYRTLTVASILQAEAREKDYATVAGAIENRLDPGNKETHGLLQVDSAVIYGLKRYSLQFSPSEKKDKANKYNTYVHTGLTPTPIGSPADAAIKAAANPEDNGYYYWVTVNISTGETKFASTYAEHQQNQAQFRTWCSENPGVC
;
A
#
# COMPACT_ATOMS: atom_id res chain seq x y z
N MET A 1 16.21 -27.17 38.48
CA MET A 1 16.72 -28.56 38.26
C MET A 1 16.17 -29.26 37.01
N ARG A 2 14.91 -29.74 36.92
CA ARG A 2 14.44 -30.47 35.70
C ARG A 2 14.28 -29.60 34.44
N GLU A 3 13.93 -28.34 34.62
CA GLU A 3 13.69 -27.40 33.51
C GLU A 3 15.02 -26.82 32.99
N GLU A 4 15.95 -26.47 33.88
CA GLU A 4 17.33 -26.11 33.52
C GLU A 4 18.04 -27.22 32.77
N ALA A 5 17.94 -28.48 33.22
CA ALA A 5 18.53 -29.63 32.52
C ALA A 5 17.90 -29.88 31.13
N ARG A 6 16.71 -29.35 30.86
CA ARG A 6 16.08 -29.41 29.52
C ARG A 6 16.60 -28.29 28.63
N HIS A 7 16.74 -27.08 29.16
CA HIS A 7 17.32 -25.96 28.44
C HIS A 7 18.81 -26.18 28.12
N GLU A 8 19.55 -26.81 29.03
CA GLU A 8 20.96 -27.14 28.83
C GLU A 8 21.14 -28.16 27.70
N ARG A 9 20.35 -29.25 27.70
CA ARG A 9 20.33 -30.21 26.58
C ARG A 9 19.96 -29.57 25.25
N GLN A 10 18.99 -28.64 25.22
CA GLN A 10 18.65 -27.93 23.98
C GLN A 10 19.77 -27.03 23.48
N ARG A 11 20.48 -26.33 24.38
CA ARG A 11 21.64 -25.52 24.02
C ARG A 11 22.78 -26.37 23.47
N ASP A 12 23.05 -27.52 24.08
CA ASP A 12 24.08 -28.45 23.60
C ASP A 12 23.72 -29.03 22.23
N THR A 13 22.45 -29.34 22.01
CA THR A 13 21.97 -29.83 20.69
C THR A 13 22.13 -28.76 19.61
N HIS A 14 21.80 -27.50 19.92
CA HIS A 14 21.97 -26.38 19.00
C HIS A 14 23.45 -26.07 18.74
N ARG A 15 24.30 -26.17 19.77
CA ARG A 15 25.74 -25.97 19.65
C ARG A 15 26.38 -27.04 18.76
N ALA A 16 26.03 -28.31 18.97
CA ALA A 16 26.52 -29.41 18.13
C ALA A 16 26.07 -29.30 16.67
N LEU A 17 24.85 -28.81 16.41
CA LEU A 17 24.36 -28.52 15.06
C LEU A 17 25.10 -27.33 14.41
N TYR A 18 25.44 -26.31 15.20
CA TYR A 18 26.17 -25.16 14.70
C TYR A 18 27.64 -25.51 14.41
N GLU A 19 28.27 -26.30 15.28
CA GLU A 19 29.64 -26.79 15.11
C GLU A 19 29.75 -27.73 13.90
N SER A 20 28.79 -28.64 13.68
CA SER A 20 28.79 -29.51 12.48
C SER A 20 28.56 -28.76 11.18
N PHE A 21 27.73 -27.71 11.20
CA PHE A 21 27.51 -26.83 10.05
C PHE A 21 28.75 -25.99 9.75
N SER A 22 29.42 -25.46 10.78
CA SER A 22 30.66 -24.68 10.65
C SER A 22 31.86 -25.52 10.17
N ALA A 23 31.88 -26.82 10.49
CA ALA A 23 32.90 -27.76 10.06
C ALA A 23 32.65 -28.36 8.66
N GLY A 24 31.57 -27.97 7.97
CA GLY A 24 31.24 -28.44 6.62
C GLY A 24 30.85 -29.92 6.51
N GLN A 25 30.65 -30.61 7.63
CA GLN A 25 30.28 -32.03 7.67
C GLN A 25 28.76 -32.17 7.75
N ARG A 26 28.11 -32.43 6.61
CA ARG A 26 26.70 -32.84 6.58
C ARG A 26 26.60 -34.33 6.98
N PRO A 27 25.71 -34.70 7.93
CA PRO A 27 25.43 -36.12 8.15
C PRO A 27 24.80 -36.74 6.90
N PRO A 28 25.04 -38.03 6.62
CA PRO A 28 24.54 -38.68 5.41
C PRO A 28 23.01 -38.69 5.43
N ILE A 29 22.43 -38.13 4.37
CA ILE A 29 20.99 -38.22 4.09
C ILE A 29 20.75 -39.67 3.65
N ALA A 30 19.84 -40.38 4.33
CA ALA A 30 19.42 -41.70 3.90
C ALA A 30 18.90 -41.62 2.46
N GLU A 31 19.45 -42.43 1.56
CA GLU A 31 19.04 -42.45 0.17
C GLU A 31 17.53 -42.77 0.07
N PRO A 32 16.75 -41.99 -0.69
CA PRO A 32 15.36 -42.33 -0.96
C PRO A 32 15.31 -43.63 -1.76
N SER A 33 14.50 -44.58 -1.30
CA SER A 33 14.22 -45.83 -2.00
C SER A 33 13.75 -45.55 -3.43
N ALA A 34 14.41 -46.19 -4.41
CA ALA A 34 14.14 -46.03 -5.83
C ALA A 34 12.65 -46.24 -6.15
N PRO A 35 12.00 -45.37 -6.94
CA PRO A 35 10.62 -45.57 -7.36
C PRO A 35 10.54 -46.77 -8.31
N GLU A 36 9.69 -47.73 -7.96
CA GLU A 36 9.35 -48.87 -8.82
C GLU A 36 8.56 -48.36 -10.03
N LEU A 37 9.24 -48.26 -11.18
CA LEU A 37 8.66 -47.88 -12.47
C LEU A 37 7.84 -49.05 -13.03
N THR A 38 6.60 -49.20 -12.58
CA THR A 38 5.61 -50.07 -13.26
C THR A 38 4.73 -49.23 -14.18
N GLY A 39 4.97 -49.30 -15.50
CA GLY A 39 4.05 -48.68 -16.46
C GLY A 39 4.48 -48.54 -17.93
N LEU A 40 5.67 -48.99 -18.35
CA LEU A 40 6.14 -48.78 -19.73
C LEU A 40 6.12 -50.01 -20.66
N ASN A 41 5.47 -51.11 -20.25
CA ASN A 41 5.26 -52.26 -21.14
C ASN A 41 3.96 -52.11 -21.96
N HIS A 42 3.86 -51.06 -22.77
CA HIS A 42 3.10 -51.14 -24.01
C HIS A 42 3.55 -50.03 -24.98
N TYR A 43 3.87 -50.46 -26.20
CA TYR A 43 4.39 -49.71 -27.35
C TYR A 43 5.92 -49.59 -27.44
N SER A 44 6.49 -50.68 -27.94
CA SER A 44 7.80 -50.81 -28.57
C SER A 44 7.94 -50.00 -29.87
N GLY A 45 9.16 -49.53 -30.15
CA GLY A 45 9.74 -49.72 -31.49
C GLY A 45 10.53 -48.54 -32.09
N GLY A 46 11.87 -48.66 -32.06
CA GLY A 46 12.68 -48.46 -33.27
C GLY A 46 13.60 -47.23 -33.39
N ALA A 47 14.91 -47.52 -33.41
CA ALA A 47 16.05 -46.76 -33.98
C ALA A 47 16.58 -45.54 -33.18
N ALA A 48 17.75 -45.59 -32.53
CA ALA A 48 19.14 -45.53 -33.05
C ALA A 48 19.56 -44.10 -33.49
N GLN A 49 20.73 -43.50 -33.23
CA GLN A 49 21.98 -43.86 -32.53
C GLN A 49 22.96 -42.65 -32.62
N GLN A 50 23.77 -42.42 -31.56
CA GLN A 50 25.16 -41.90 -31.53
C GLN A 50 25.60 -40.42 -31.76
N THR A 51 26.69 -40.13 -31.02
CA THR A 51 27.77 -39.10 -31.08
C THR A 51 27.53 -37.82 -30.24
N ALA A 52 28.32 -37.39 -29.24
CA ALA A 52 29.74 -37.45 -28.81
C ALA A 52 30.63 -36.26 -29.27
N ALA A 53 31.24 -35.59 -28.26
CA ALA A 53 32.47 -34.75 -28.26
C ALA A 53 32.44 -33.37 -28.98
N ALA A 54 33.19 -32.31 -28.63
CA ALA A 54 34.06 -31.92 -27.50
C ALA A 54 34.57 -30.47 -27.75
N SER A 55 35.13 -29.85 -26.68
CA SER A 55 36.25 -28.85 -26.65
C SER A 55 36.06 -27.43 -27.24
N ALA A 56 36.12 -26.37 -26.41
CA ALA A 56 37.31 -25.55 -26.02
C ALA A 56 37.55 -24.39 -27.04
N SER A 57 37.92 -23.14 -26.72
CA SER A 57 38.88 -22.60 -25.75
C SER A 57 38.80 -21.05 -25.74
N THR A 58 39.24 -20.42 -24.63
CA THR A 58 40.06 -19.16 -24.52
C THR A 58 39.57 -17.85 -25.20
N SER A 59 39.68 -16.64 -24.67
CA SER A 59 40.72 -16.02 -23.82
C SER A 59 40.22 -14.66 -23.29
N ALA A 60 40.55 -14.34 -22.03
CA ALA A 60 40.70 -12.96 -21.51
C ALA A 60 42.14 -12.45 -21.87
N PRO A 61 42.59 -11.20 -21.62
CA PRO A 61 42.45 -10.49 -20.34
C PRO A 61 42.37 -8.93 -20.39
N GLU A 62 42.22 -8.34 -19.18
CA GLU A 62 42.88 -7.11 -18.64
C GLU A 62 42.87 -5.78 -19.46
N SER A 63 42.71 -4.57 -18.91
CA SER A 63 42.92 -4.03 -17.57
C SER A 63 42.43 -2.56 -17.49
N GLN A 64 42.06 -2.16 -16.26
CA GLN A 64 42.32 -0.92 -15.50
C GLN A 64 42.07 0.52 -16.02
N ASP A 65 41.34 1.23 -15.13
CA ASP A 65 41.60 2.56 -14.54
C ASP A 65 41.32 3.86 -15.32
N GLY A 66 40.70 4.81 -14.63
CA GLY A 66 40.86 6.25 -14.95
C GLY A 66 39.67 7.15 -14.64
N GLU A 67 39.76 7.85 -13.51
CA GLU A 67 38.89 8.92 -13.02
C GLU A 67 38.72 10.17 -13.93
N ASN A 68 37.61 10.87 -13.65
CA ASN A 68 37.46 12.33 -13.48
C ASN A 68 37.15 13.32 -14.64
N THR A 69 36.19 14.18 -14.28
CA THR A 69 36.06 15.65 -14.53
C THR A 69 35.40 16.22 -15.80
N ASN A 70 34.20 16.77 -15.54
CA ASN A 70 33.75 18.16 -15.76
C ASN A 70 33.77 18.85 -17.15
N THR A 71 32.54 19.19 -17.56
CA THR A 71 32.04 20.48 -18.10
C THR A 71 32.58 21.08 -19.40
N ARG A 72 31.66 21.38 -20.33
CA ARG A 72 31.34 22.74 -20.82
C ARG A 72 30.26 22.67 -21.90
N PHE A 73 29.32 23.62 -21.91
CA PHE A 73 29.11 24.54 -23.05
C PHE A 73 28.06 25.61 -22.67
N LEU A 74 28.54 26.85 -22.50
CA LEU A 74 27.82 28.11 -22.79
C LEU A 74 28.04 28.41 -24.29
N PRO A 75 27.20 29.19 -25.00
CA PRO A 75 27.26 30.68 -24.96
C PRO A 75 25.88 31.33 -25.28
N ALA A 76 25.61 32.65 -25.32
CA ALA A 76 26.29 33.90 -25.01
C ALA A 76 25.31 35.09 -25.17
N LEU A 77 25.54 36.14 -24.36
CA LEU A 77 25.59 37.59 -24.67
C LEU A 77 24.34 38.27 -25.30
N ALA A 78 23.64 39.21 -24.61
CA ALA A 78 24.00 40.61 -24.26
C ALA A 78 24.07 41.55 -25.49
N PRO A 79 23.98 42.91 -25.39
CA PRO A 79 23.99 43.80 -24.21
C PRO A 79 22.86 44.90 -24.33
N ALA A 80 22.77 46.06 -23.65
CA ALA A 80 23.64 46.85 -22.79
C ALA A 80 22.82 47.98 -22.10
N GLN A 81 23.33 48.44 -20.94
CA GLN A 81 23.40 49.84 -20.45
C GLN A 81 22.09 50.58 -20.09
N GLY A 82 21.98 51.34 -19.00
CA GLY A 82 22.95 51.73 -17.98
C GLY A 82 22.31 52.73 -16.99
N THR A 83 22.67 52.56 -15.72
CA THR A 83 22.97 53.58 -14.68
C THR A 83 22.03 54.74 -14.35
N GLN A 84 21.69 54.74 -13.05
CA GLN A 84 21.95 55.77 -12.02
C GLN A 84 20.81 56.68 -11.55
N THR A 85 20.59 56.51 -10.25
CA THR A 85 19.88 57.32 -9.26
C THR A 85 20.83 58.31 -8.59
N THR A 86 20.33 59.50 -8.31
CA THR A 86 20.60 60.36 -7.13
C THR A 86 19.30 61.18 -6.97
N GLY A 87 18.67 61.45 -5.82
CA GLY A 87 19.05 61.40 -4.42
C GLY A 87 18.60 62.75 -3.84
N GLU A 88 17.50 62.81 -3.08
CA GLU A 88 17.07 64.06 -2.43
C GLU A 88 16.45 63.81 -1.06
N GLN A 89 17.05 64.45 -0.05
CA GLN A 89 16.64 64.55 1.36
C GLN A 89 16.11 65.97 1.65
N ALA A 90 15.46 66.10 2.83
CA ALA A 90 15.03 67.30 3.57
C ALA A 90 13.53 67.64 3.41
N SER A 91 12.67 67.32 4.39
CA SER A 91 12.49 67.94 5.74
C SER A 91 11.83 69.32 5.72
N GLU A 92 10.51 69.27 5.92
CA GLU A 92 9.69 69.96 6.93
C GLU A 92 9.94 71.43 7.34
N THR A 93 8.84 72.18 7.18
CA THR A 93 8.20 73.20 8.06
C THR A 93 8.95 74.47 8.49
N MET A 94 8.23 75.60 8.42
CA MET A 94 7.87 76.49 9.55
C MET A 94 7.27 77.84 9.09
N PHE A 95 6.20 78.27 9.79
CA PHE A 95 5.72 79.66 9.99
C PHE A 95 5.23 80.50 8.78
N ALA A 96 4.36 81.51 8.88
CA ALA A 96 3.28 81.94 9.77
C ALA A 96 2.70 83.24 9.15
N SER A 97 1.41 83.50 9.40
CA SER A 97 0.72 84.81 9.50
C SER A 97 0.92 85.94 8.46
N SER A 98 -0.21 86.41 7.91
CA SER A 98 -0.71 87.82 7.94
C SER A 98 -1.77 88.00 6.84
N LEU A 99 -3.05 88.18 7.16
CA LEU A 99 -3.77 89.45 7.42
C LEU A 99 -4.23 90.21 6.15
N THR A 100 -5.51 90.56 6.20
CA THR A 100 -6.21 91.77 5.70
C THR A 100 -6.77 91.88 4.27
N GLY A 101 -8.07 92.26 4.27
CA GLY A 101 -8.74 93.15 3.31
C GLY A 101 -9.29 92.47 2.05
N GLU A 102 -10.43 92.83 1.47
CA GLU A 102 -11.55 93.74 1.77
C GLU A 102 -12.56 93.45 0.63
N ILE A 103 -13.87 93.56 0.86
CA ILE A 103 -14.91 93.32 -0.16
C ILE A 103 -15.09 94.62 -0.98
N PRO A 104 -15.32 94.58 -2.31
CA PRO A 104 -16.70 94.85 -2.75
C PRO A 104 -17.19 94.08 -3.99
N SER A 105 -18.49 94.27 -4.17
CA SER A 105 -19.50 93.66 -5.02
C SER A 105 -19.47 93.95 -6.53
N VAL A 106 -20.22 93.10 -7.26
CA VAL A 106 -21.08 93.37 -8.44
C VAL A 106 -20.69 92.74 -9.81
N SER A 107 -21.58 91.84 -10.23
CA SER A 107 -22.12 91.60 -11.59
C SER A 107 -21.52 90.55 -12.55
N LYS A 108 -22.47 89.72 -13.00
CA LYS A 108 -22.73 89.25 -14.37
C LYS A 108 -21.66 88.42 -15.08
N ARG A 109 -21.89 87.11 -15.02
CA ARG A 109 -22.32 86.31 -16.18
C ARG A 109 -21.65 86.69 -17.51
N GLU A 110 -20.49 86.09 -17.78
CA GLU A 110 -20.20 85.36 -19.03
C GLU A 110 -18.75 84.86 -19.06
N ARG A 111 -18.56 83.56 -18.76
CA ARG A 111 -17.50 82.67 -19.30
C ARG A 111 -17.50 81.29 -18.63
N ARG A 112 -18.66 80.76 -18.25
CA ARG A 112 -18.82 79.36 -17.85
C ARG A 112 -18.94 78.49 -19.10
N LYS A 113 -17.83 78.15 -19.76
CA LYS A 113 -17.76 76.97 -20.64
C LYS A 113 -16.34 76.43 -20.95
N LYS A 114 -15.27 76.99 -20.36
CA LYS A 114 -13.90 76.41 -20.46
C LYS A 114 -13.26 75.96 -19.13
N THR A 115 -13.83 76.30 -17.96
CA THR A 115 -13.26 75.93 -16.64
C THR A 115 -13.88 74.69 -15.99
N ARG A 116 -15.04 74.19 -16.46
CA ARG A 116 -15.66 72.97 -15.92
C ARG A 116 -14.93 71.68 -16.35
N ARG A 117 -14.39 71.62 -17.57
CA ARG A 117 -13.58 70.46 -18.02
C ARG A 117 -12.28 70.30 -17.24
N LYS A 118 -11.55 71.40 -16.99
CA LYS A 118 -10.31 71.35 -16.20
C LYS A 118 -10.57 70.93 -14.75
N ARG A 119 -11.65 71.41 -14.12
CA ARG A 119 -11.98 71.04 -12.74
C ARG A 119 -12.45 69.60 -12.58
N ASN A 120 -13.17 69.05 -13.57
CA ASN A 120 -13.56 67.65 -13.58
C ASN A 120 -12.37 66.72 -13.88
N VAL A 121 -11.43 67.15 -14.72
CA VAL A 121 -10.18 66.40 -14.99
C VAL A 121 -9.26 66.41 -13.76
N VAL A 122 -9.16 67.55 -13.05
CA VAL A 122 -8.39 67.63 -11.80
C VAL A 122 -9.03 66.81 -10.69
N MET A 123 -10.37 66.82 -10.55
CA MET A 123 -11.08 65.94 -9.60
C MET A 123 -10.93 64.46 -9.96
N LEU A 124 -10.93 64.10 -11.24
CA LEU A 124 -10.70 62.73 -11.66
C LEU A 124 -9.25 62.30 -11.37
N ALA A 125 -8.28 63.18 -11.63
CA ALA A 125 -6.87 62.94 -11.33
C ALA A 125 -6.62 62.77 -9.83
N THR A 126 -7.24 63.58 -8.96
CA THR A 126 -7.10 63.43 -7.51
C THR A 126 -7.77 62.16 -7.00
N VAL A 127 -8.92 61.76 -7.54
CA VAL A 127 -9.57 60.48 -7.20
C VAL A 127 -8.73 59.29 -7.67
N ILE A 128 -8.12 59.37 -8.86
CA ILE A 128 -7.22 58.31 -9.36
C ILE A 128 -5.96 58.22 -8.49
N ILE A 129 -5.34 59.35 -8.14
CA ILE A 129 -4.17 59.37 -7.24
C ILE A 129 -4.54 58.80 -5.87
N PHE A 130 -5.68 59.17 -5.31
CA PHE A 130 -6.17 58.61 -4.06
C PHE A 130 -6.44 57.11 -4.17
N ALA A 131 -7.06 56.65 -5.26
CA ALA A 131 -7.28 55.23 -5.52
C ALA A 131 -5.96 54.46 -5.68
N LEU A 132 -4.95 55.05 -6.30
CA LEU A 132 -3.61 54.46 -6.42
C LEU A 132 -2.88 54.41 -5.08
N ILE A 133 -3.03 55.41 -4.21
CA ILE A 133 -2.49 55.41 -2.85
C ILE A 133 -3.20 54.36 -1.99
N VAL A 134 -4.53 54.24 -2.09
CA VAL A 134 -5.31 53.21 -1.39
C VAL A 134 -4.95 51.82 -1.91
N ALA A 135 -4.85 51.62 -3.22
CA ALA A 135 -4.45 50.34 -3.80
C ALA A 135 -2.99 49.99 -3.43
N GLY A 136 -2.09 50.97 -3.49
CA GLY A 136 -0.69 50.81 -3.10
C GLY A 136 -0.51 50.52 -1.61
N SER A 137 -1.29 51.16 -0.74
CA SER A 137 -1.29 50.87 0.70
C SER A 137 -1.92 49.52 1.02
N LEU A 138 -2.98 49.09 0.33
CA LEU A 138 -3.52 47.73 0.45
C LEU A 138 -2.53 46.68 -0.05
N PHE A 139 -1.81 46.96 -1.13
CA PHE A 139 -0.75 46.08 -1.66
C PHE A 139 0.45 46.02 -0.72
N PHE A 140 0.86 47.16 -0.15
CA PHE A 140 1.93 47.25 0.84
C PHE A 140 1.55 46.55 2.14
N VAL A 141 0.32 46.72 2.65
CA VAL A 141 -0.18 45.97 3.81
C VAL A 141 -0.24 44.47 3.51
N LYS A 142 -0.68 44.05 2.32
CA LYS A 142 -0.63 42.63 1.92
C LYS A 142 0.82 42.10 1.84
N ALA A 143 1.75 42.88 1.30
CA ALA A 143 3.16 42.52 1.21
C ALA A 143 3.83 42.47 2.60
N LEU A 144 3.50 43.41 3.48
CA LEU A 144 3.95 43.45 4.87
C LEU A 144 3.35 42.28 5.67
N VAL A 145 2.07 41.97 5.49
CA VAL A 145 1.40 40.78 6.08
C VAL A 145 2.03 39.50 5.56
N LYS A 146 2.43 39.43 4.28
CA LYS A 146 3.15 38.27 3.72
C LYS A 146 4.58 38.13 4.24
N GLN A 147 5.23 39.23 4.64
CA GLN A 147 6.51 39.22 5.34
C GLN A 147 6.39 38.73 6.80
N PHE A 148 5.18 38.79 7.40
CA PHE A 148 4.91 38.42 8.79
C PHE A 148 4.04 37.16 8.98
N ASN A 149 3.48 36.58 7.91
CA ASN A 149 2.83 35.27 7.89
C ASN A 149 3.64 34.34 6.96
N PRO A 150 4.44 33.41 7.49
CA PRO A 150 4.95 32.31 6.69
C PRO A 150 3.76 31.62 6.01
N ASP A 151 3.85 31.36 4.71
CA ASP A 151 2.83 30.59 4.01
C ASP A 151 2.80 29.18 4.66
N ASP A 152 1.77 28.89 5.46
CA ASP A 152 1.53 27.55 6.00
C ASP A 152 1.26 26.58 4.84
N TYR A 153 1.47 25.28 5.07
CA TYR A 153 1.17 24.31 4.02
C TYR A 153 -0.32 24.32 3.67
N PRO A 154 -0.68 24.22 2.37
CA PRO A 154 -2.08 24.05 1.99
C PRO A 154 -2.57 22.70 2.51
N GLY A 155 -3.61 22.73 3.37
CA GLY A 155 -4.23 21.51 3.89
C GLY A 155 -4.84 20.64 2.79
N PRO A 156 -5.10 19.35 3.09
CA PRO A 156 -5.09 18.70 4.40
C PRO A 156 -3.83 17.87 4.71
N GLY A 157 -2.71 18.13 4.03
CA GLY A 157 -1.47 17.33 4.11
C GLY A 157 -1.45 16.09 3.23
N GLY A 158 -0.28 15.44 3.14
CA GLY A 158 0.04 14.29 2.30
C GLY A 158 0.00 12.94 3.02
N SER A 159 1.10 12.18 2.92
CA SER A 159 1.23 10.83 3.48
C SER A 159 1.29 10.85 5.01
N ALA A 160 0.91 9.74 5.66
CA ALA A 160 0.97 9.63 7.10
C ALA A 160 2.43 9.57 7.59
N VAL A 161 2.76 10.36 8.62
CA VAL A 161 4.08 10.42 9.26
C VAL A 161 3.92 10.07 10.72
N GLU A 162 4.68 9.08 11.19
CA GLU A 162 4.71 8.70 12.59
C GLU A 162 5.73 9.55 13.34
N PHE A 163 5.28 10.26 14.37
CA PHE A 163 6.12 11.16 15.17
C PHE A 163 6.01 10.78 16.64
N THR A 164 7.15 10.48 17.27
CA THR A 164 7.20 10.13 18.69
C THR A 164 7.65 11.32 19.51
N VAL A 165 6.79 11.77 20.43
CA VAL A 165 7.11 12.75 21.45
C VAL A 165 7.71 12.00 22.64
N GLU A 166 8.97 12.27 22.97
CA GLU A 166 9.61 11.69 24.14
C GLU A 166 9.24 12.42 25.43
N ASP A 167 9.43 11.73 26.56
CA ASP A 167 9.25 12.30 27.89
C ASP A 167 10.16 13.53 28.08
N GLY A 168 9.59 14.63 28.56
CA GLY A 168 10.31 15.87 28.83
C GLY A 168 10.50 16.80 27.63
N TRP A 169 10.05 16.43 26.42
CA TRP A 169 10.06 17.36 25.29
C TRP A 169 9.05 18.51 25.50
N GLY A 170 9.54 19.74 25.40
CA GLY A 170 8.69 20.93 25.38
C GLY A 170 8.17 21.26 23.97
N VAL A 171 7.15 22.12 23.90
CA VAL A 171 6.49 22.52 22.63
C VAL A 171 7.51 23.01 21.59
N GLY A 172 8.49 23.82 21.97
CA GLY A 172 9.52 24.30 21.03
C GLY A 172 10.40 23.19 20.44
N VAL A 173 10.69 22.12 21.17
CA VAL A 173 11.45 20.97 20.65
C VAL A 173 10.58 20.18 19.67
N ILE A 174 9.32 19.97 20.03
CA ILE A 174 8.33 19.28 19.20
C ILE A 174 8.13 20.01 17.88
N SER A 175 7.89 21.33 17.92
CA SER A 175 7.64 22.13 16.73
C SER A 175 8.83 22.14 15.77
N ARG A 176 10.06 22.29 16.27
CA ARG A 176 11.26 22.24 15.42
C ARG A 176 11.46 20.88 14.76
N LYS A 177 11.25 19.78 15.51
CA LYS A 177 11.38 18.44 14.93
C LYS A 177 10.32 18.16 13.86
N LEU A 178 9.11 18.67 14.03
CA LEU A 178 8.06 18.55 13.02
C LEU A 178 8.34 19.39 11.77
N GLU A 179 8.97 20.56 11.91
CA GLU A 179 9.48 21.35 10.78
C GLU A 179 10.64 20.62 10.07
N GLU A 180 11.61 20.09 10.82
CA GLU A 180 12.74 19.29 10.29
C GLU A 180 12.27 18.04 9.52
N MET A 181 11.16 17.43 9.94
CA MET A 181 10.54 16.27 9.29
C MET A 181 9.59 16.62 8.14
N ASP A 182 9.50 17.90 7.76
CA ASP A 182 8.58 18.39 6.72
C ASP A 182 7.10 18.07 7.00
N VAL A 183 6.72 18.01 8.29
CA VAL A 183 5.34 17.79 8.73
C VAL A 183 4.57 19.11 8.78
N ILE A 184 5.22 20.17 9.26
CA ILE A 184 4.69 21.55 9.29
C ILE A 184 5.68 22.49 8.59
N SER A 185 5.21 23.65 8.10
CA SER A 185 6.09 24.57 7.36
C SER A 185 6.97 25.43 8.26
N ASN A 186 6.54 25.69 9.51
CA ASN A 186 7.26 26.56 10.43
C ASN A 186 6.93 26.25 11.90
N ASP A 187 7.97 26.14 12.75
CA ASP A 187 7.82 25.87 14.17
C ASP A 187 6.98 26.92 14.92
N LYS A 188 7.15 28.21 14.61
CA LYS A 188 6.41 29.31 15.26
C LYS A 188 4.93 29.27 14.92
N LEU A 189 4.56 28.83 13.72
CA LEU A 189 3.15 28.67 13.35
C LEU A 189 2.47 27.60 14.20
N LEU A 190 3.16 26.49 14.51
CA LEU A 190 2.61 25.47 15.41
C LEU A 190 2.54 25.97 16.86
N ILE A 191 3.58 26.66 17.35
CA ILE A 191 3.54 27.27 18.70
C ILE A 191 2.33 28.21 18.81
N LYS A 192 2.15 29.09 17.84
CA LYS A 192 1.01 30.01 17.79
C LYS A 192 -0.32 29.27 17.69
N ALA A 193 -0.42 28.23 16.86
CA ALA A 193 -1.65 27.44 16.75
C ALA A 193 -2.02 26.71 18.05
N ILE A 194 -1.03 26.28 18.83
CA ILE A 194 -1.23 25.69 20.16
C ILE A 194 -1.71 26.77 21.15
N GLU A 195 -1.10 27.96 21.11
CA GLU A 195 -1.51 29.12 21.91
C GLU A 195 -2.93 29.60 21.58
N ASP A 196 -3.32 29.58 20.31
CA ASP A 196 -4.64 30.00 19.83
C ASP A 196 -5.71 28.89 19.99
N SER A 197 -5.32 27.68 20.42
CA SER A 197 -6.25 26.57 20.59
C SER A 197 -7.24 26.80 21.75
N GLU A 198 -8.49 26.37 21.54
CA GLU A 198 -9.58 26.46 22.54
C GLU A 198 -9.41 25.47 23.71
N SER A 199 -8.37 24.63 23.69
CA SER A 199 -8.15 23.64 24.74
C SER A 199 -7.78 24.30 26.05
N THR A 200 -8.51 23.97 27.12
CA THR A 200 -8.23 24.42 28.49
C THR A 200 -6.82 24.01 28.93
N ASN A 201 -6.31 22.91 28.38
CA ASN A 201 -4.98 22.42 28.62
C ASN A 201 -4.19 22.33 27.32
N LYS A 202 -3.05 23.02 27.26
CA LYS A 202 -2.19 23.12 26.06
C LYS A 202 -1.00 22.16 26.10
N PHE A 203 -1.02 21.16 27.00
CA PHE A 203 0.01 20.14 27.05
C PHE A 203 -0.04 19.20 25.84
N ILE A 204 1.14 18.82 25.37
CA ILE A 204 1.33 17.70 24.46
C ILE A 204 1.84 16.55 25.30
N HIS A 205 1.23 15.38 25.16
CA HIS A 205 1.59 14.21 25.94
C HIS A 205 2.71 13.42 25.25
N PRO A 206 3.61 12.78 26.02
CA PRO A 206 4.56 11.83 25.47
C PRO A 206 3.83 10.65 24.79
N GLY A 207 4.42 10.17 23.70
CA GLY A 207 3.93 9.04 22.91
C GLY A 207 3.90 9.31 21.42
N THR A 208 3.38 8.34 20.67
CA THR A 208 3.51 8.32 19.21
C THR A 208 2.24 8.79 18.52
N TYR A 209 2.34 9.93 17.83
CA TYR A 209 1.29 10.57 17.05
C TYR A 209 1.40 10.18 15.58
N LEU A 210 0.24 10.07 14.92
CA LEU A 210 0.16 9.91 13.47
C LEU A 210 -0.26 11.25 12.86
N LEU A 211 0.69 11.92 12.21
CA LEU A 211 0.52 13.21 11.55
C LEU A 211 0.50 12.99 10.02
N LYS A 212 0.40 14.07 9.25
CA LYS A 212 0.55 14.02 7.78
C LYS A 212 1.70 14.92 7.36
N SER A 213 2.46 14.50 6.36
CA SER A 213 3.48 15.36 5.75
C SER A 213 2.83 16.65 5.24
N GLN A 214 3.52 17.77 5.35
CA GLN A 214 3.08 19.07 4.84
C GLN A 214 1.64 19.44 5.22
N MET A 215 1.26 19.28 6.48
CA MET A 215 -0.06 19.65 6.99
C MET A 215 -0.04 21.05 7.64
N PRO A 216 -1.19 21.76 7.67
CA PRO A 216 -1.27 23.04 8.35
C PRO A 216 -0.92 22.92 9.83
N ALA A 217 -0.22 23.91 10.37
CA ALA A 217 0.18 23.97 11.77
C ALA A 217 -1.03 23.90 12.73
N ALA A 218 -2.16 24.48 12.33
CA ALA A 218 -3.42 24.40 13.08
C ALA A 218 -3.98 22.97 13.15
N ASP A 219 -3.83 22.18 12.09
CA ASP A 219 -4.27 20.79 12.08
C ASP A 219 -3.32 19.90 12.88
N ALA A 220 -2.00 20.19 12.83
CA ALA A 220 -1.03 19.52 13.69
C ALA A 220 -1.31 19.81 15.17
N ALA A 221 -1.63 21.06 15.53
CA ALA A 221 -2.02 21.43 16.89
C ALA A 221 -3.25 20.65 17.39
N LYS A 222 -4.28 20.45 16.55
CA LYS A 222 -5.46 19.62 16.90
C LYS A 222 -5.10 18.17 17.19
N VAL A 223 -4.08 17.63 16.52
CA VAL A 223 -3.62 16.24 16.75
C VAL A 223 -2.78 16.12 18.02
N LEU A 224 -2.01 17.15 18.36
CA LEU A 224 -1.03 17.12 19.46
C LEU A 224 -1.60 17.58 20.81
N VAL A 225 -2.38 18.67 20.83
CA VAL A 225 -2.80 19.36 22.05
C VAL A 225 -3.88 18.59 22.78
N ASN A 226 -3.67 18.38 24.08
CA ASN A 226 -4.60 17.69 24.99
C ASN A 226 -4.99 16.28 24.49
N ASN A 227 -4.19 15.72 23.57
CA ASN A 227 -4.39 14.41 23.02
C ASN A 227 -3.32 13.48 23.61
N LYS A 228 -3.77 12.43 24.30
CA LYS A 228 -2.90 11.36 24.79
C LYS A 228 -2.90 10.26 23.73
N PRO A 229 -1.82 10.09 22.94
CA PRO A 229 -1.74 8.95 22.05
C PRO A 229 -1.77 7.71 22.94
N GLY A 230 -2.89 6.99 22.92
CA GLY A 230 -3.01 5.72 23.61
C GLY A 230 -1.92 4.78 23.11
N LYS A 231 -1.44 3.87 23.97
CA LYS A 231 -0.63 2.73 23.50
C LYS A 231 -1.38 2.06 22.35
N VAL A 232 -0.68 1.62 21.32
CA VAL A 232 -1.29 0.93 20.17
C VAL A 232 -0.74 -0.48 20.06
N PHE A 233 -1.44 -1.34 19.35
CA PHE A 233 -0.90 -2.61 18.84
C PHE A 233 -1.09 -2.68 17.33
N TYR A 234 -0.21 -3.43 16.68
CA TYR A 234 -0.20 -3.63 15.24
C TYR A 234 -0.55 -5.08 14.93
N ILE A 235 -1.32 -5.31 13.88
CA ILE A 235 -1.57 -6.64 13.34
C ILE A 235 -1.18 -6.63 11.88
N GLY A 236 -0.25 -7.51 11.49
CA GLY A 236 0.05 -7.82 10.09
C GLY A 236 -0.59 -9.14 9.68
N LEU A 237 -1.55 -9.11 8.77
CA LEU A 237 -2.13 -10.32 8.19
C LEU A 237 -1.60 -10.54 6.78
N LYS A 238 -1.00 -11.70 6.54
CA LYS A 238 -0.57 -12.11 5.21
C LYS A 238 -1.77 -12.58 4.38
N ALA A 239 -1.64 -12.44 3.06
CA ALA A 239 -2.58 -13.08 2.14
C ALA A 239 -2.49 -14.61 2.24
N ASN A 240 -3.55 -15.28 1.79
CA ASN A 240 -3.71 -16.74 1.79
C ASN A 240 -3.74 -17.40 3.19
N LEU A 241 -3.91 -16.63 4.26
CA LEU A 241 -4.12 -17.21 5.59
C LEU A 241 -5.52 -17.81 5.67
N ARG A 242 -5.61 -19.06 6.14
CA ARG A 242 -6.88 -19.69 6.56
C ARG A 242 -7.38 -19.03 7.84
N LEU A 243 -8.70 -19.08 8.08
CA LEU A 243 -9.36 -18.42 9.21
C LEU A 243 -8.67 -18.71 10.55
N ASP A 244 -8.41 -19.98 10.87
CA ASP A 244 -7.76 -20.34 12.14
C ASP A 244 -6.36 -19.72 12.30
N ALA A 245 -5.58 -19.66 11.22
CA ALA A 245 -4.25 -19.05 11.22
C ALA A 245 -4.34 -17.52 11.33
N ALA A 246 -5.26 -16.89 10.60
CA ALA A 246 -5.52 -15.46 10.69
C ALA A 246 -5.95 -15.05 12.10
N LEU A 247 -6.88 -15.78 12.73
CA LEU A 247 -7.32 -15.50 14.11
C LEU A 247 -6.19 -15.72 15.12
N SER A 248 -5.30 -16.69 14.89
CA SER A 248 -4.13 -16.92 15.73
C SER A 248 -3.13 -15.77 15.63
N GLU A 249 -2.90 -15.23 14.44
CA GLU A 249 -2.05 -14.05 14.24
C GLU A 249 -2.65 -12.80 14.89
N VAL A 250 -3.98 -12.60 14.75
CA VAL A 250 -4.71 -11.53 15.45
C VAL A 250 -4.55 -11.67 16.96
N ALA A 251 -4.74 -12.87 17.52
CA ALA A 251 -4.61 -13.11 18.97
C ALA A 251 -3.19 -12.80 19.46
N LYS A 252 -2.17 -13.32 18.76
CA LYS A 252 -0.75 -13.11 19.08
C LYS A 252 -0.38 -11.63 19.07
N SER A 253 -0.81 -10.90 18.05
CA SER A 253 -0.45 -9.49 17.83
C SER A 253 -1.22 -8.51 18.74
N SER A 254 -2.44 -8.85 19.16
CA SER A 254 -3.30 -7.97 19.97
C SER A 254 -3.36 -8.29 21.46
N GLY A 255 -2.95 -9.51 21.87
CA GLY A 255 -3.19 -10.02 23.22
C GLY A 255 -4.65 -10.44 23.49
N LEU A 256 -5.52 -10.39 22.48
CA LEU A 256 -6.90 -10.85 22.59
C LEU A 256 -6.97 -12.38 22.72
N LYS A 257 -7.97 -12.88 23.45
CA LYS A 257 -8.18 -14.32 23.61
C LYS A 257 -8.63 -14.95 22.29
N LEU A 258 -7.89 -15.95 21.83
CA LEU A 258 -8.20 -16.71 20.61
C LEU A 258 -9.61 -17.33 20.65
N ALA A 259 -10.06 -17.79 21.83
CA ALA A 259 -11.40 -18.35 22.00
C ALA A 259 -12.52 -17.34 21.67
N ASP A 260 -12.36 -16.08 22.09
CA ASP A 260 -13.34 -15.03 21.83
C ASP A 260 -13.36 -14.65 20.34
N LEU A 261 -12.18 -14.61 19.72
CA LEU A 261 -12.02 -14.40 18.27
C LEU A 261 -12.69 -15.51 17.46
N LYS A 262 -12.45 -16.79 17.80
CA LYS A 262 -13.08 -17.94 17.15
C LYS A 262 -14.59 -17.93 17.30
N LYS A 263 -15.10 -17.59 18.49
CA LYS A 263 -16.54 -17.47 18.72
C LYS A 263 -17.17 -16.40 17.84
N LEU A 264 -16.55 -15.21 17.76
CA LEU A 264 -17.03 -14.12 16.91
C LEU A 264 -16.92 -14.45 15.42
N ALA A 265 -15.86 -15.12 14.99
CA ALA A 265 -15.65 -15.47 13.59
C ALA A 265 -16.70 -16.44 13.02
N ASN A 266 -17.42 -17.17 13.88
CA ASN A 266 -18.56 -18.01 13.50
C ASN A 266 -19.92 -17.29 13.64
N GLN A 267 -19.91 -15.96 13.72
CA GLN A 267 -21.10 -15.10 13.84
C GLN A 267 -21.09 -13.99 12.77
N PRO A 268 -21.06 -14.37 11.47
CA PRO A 268 -20.89 -13.43 10.36
C PRO A 268 -21.97 -12.33 10.31
N GLU A 269 -23.17 -12.61 10.81
CA GLU A 269 -24.27 -11.65 10.95
C GLU A 269 -23.90 -10.42 11.81
N LYS A 270 -23.01 -10.59 12.81
CA LYS A 270 -22.52 -9.48 13.65
C LYS A 270 -21.66 -8.48 12.89
N PHE A 271 -21.23 -8.85 11.69
CA PHE A 271 -20.43 -8.04 10.78
C PHE A 271 -21.22 -7.60 9.54
N GLY A 272 -22.54 -7.81 9.57
CA GLY A 272 -23.44 -7.46 8.46
C GLY A 272 -23.19 -8.29 7.21
N LEU A 273 -22.86 -9.58 7.37
CA LEU A 273 -22.76 -10.55 6.28
C LEU A 273 -24.07 -11.37 6.21
N PRO A 274 -24.45 -11.86 5.01
CA PRO A 274 -25.69 -12.61 4.83
C PRO A 274 -25.61 -13.98 5.53
N SER A 275 -26.76 -14.56 5.88
CA SER A 275 -26.87 -15.87 6.56
C SER A 275 -26.32 -17.05 5.75
N SER A 276 -26.11 -16.87 4.44
CA SER A 276 -25.45 -17.86 3.58
C SER A 276 -23.95 -17.98 3.85
N VAL A 277 -23.34 -17.00 4.51
CA VAL A 277 -21.94 -17.04 4.94
C VAL A 277 -21.88 -17.77 6.27
N PRO A 278 -21.13 -18.89 6.40
CA PRO A 278 -21.10 -19.68 7.63
C PRO A 278 -20.14 -19.10 8.69
N ASN A 279 -19.08 -18.41 8.28
CA ASN A 279 -18.06 -17.83 9.14
C ASN A 279 -17.25 -16.76 8.38
N LEU A 280 -16.21 -16.19 9.02
CA LEU A 280 -15.36 -15.17 8.43
C LEU A 280 -14.22 -15.68 7.52
N GLU A 281 -14.22 -16.94 7.10
CA GLU A 281 -13.23 -17.44 6.13
C GLU A 281 -13.31 -16.65 4.82
N GLY A 282 -12.16 -16.19 4.32
CA GLY A 282 -12.06 -15.27 3.18
C GLY A 282 -12.49 -13.81 3.45
N TRP A 283 -13.08 -13.49 4.60
CA TRP A 283 -13.56 -12.13 4.94
C TRP A 283 -12.58 -11.32 5.79
N LEU A 284 -11.50 -11.93 6.28
CA LEU A 284 -10.45 -11.20 7.00
C LEU A 284 -9.43 -10.67 6.00
N HIS A 285 -9.59 -9.41 5.63
CA HIS A 285 -8.72 -8.72 4.68
C HIS A 285 -7.23 -8.79 5.11
N PRO A 286 -6.31 -9.18 4.22
CA PRO A 286 -4.87 -9.10 4.46
C PRO A 286 -4.38 -7.66 4.57
N GLY A 287 -3.30 -7.41 5.31
CA GLY A 287 -2.67 -6.10 5.41
C GLY A 287 -2.26 -5.73 6.82
N GLU A 288 -1.90 -4.47 6.99
CA GLU A 288 -1.41 -3.93 8.25
C GLU A 288 -2.46 -3.08 8.93
N TYR A 289 -2.69 -3.34 10.22
CA TYR A 289 -3.71 -2.68 11.01
C TYR A 289 -3.11 -2.11 12.28
N ARG A 290 -3.37 -0.82 12.51
CA ARG A 290 -3.12 -0.13 13.79
C ARG A 290 -4.42 -0.02 14.58
N PHE A 291 -4.34 -0.36 15.87
CA PHE A 291 -5.44 -0.28 16.83
C PHE A 291 -4.99 0.32 18.15
N GLU A 292 -5.89 1.02 18.84
CA GLU A 292 -5.67 1.46 20.21
C GLU A 292 -5.62 0.26 21.17
N LEU A 293 -4.76 0.31 22.17
CA LEU A 293 -4.66 -0.71 23.21
C LEU A 293 -6.00 -0.82 23.94
N GLY A 294 -6.47 -2.05 24.15
CA GLY A 294 -7.80 -2.31 24.71
C GLY A 294 -8.92 -2.38 23.66
N THR A 295 -8.64 -2.14 22.36
CA THR A 295 -9.60 -2.41 21.29
C THR A 295 -10.09 -3.86 21.39
N ASN A 296 -11.41 -4.06 21.47
CA ASN A 296 -12.00 -5.38 21.62
C ASN A 296 -11.98 -6.19 20.31
N ALA A 297 -12.13 -7.51 20.44
CA ALA A 297 -12.11 -8.46 19.33
C ALA A 297 -13.13 -8.18 18.21
N LYS A 298 -14.35 -7.73 18.57
CA LYS A 298 -15.38 -7.41 17.57
C LYS A 298 -14.94 -6.24 16.70
N THR A 299 -14.39 -5.19 17.30
CA THR A 299 -13.90 -4.01 16.56
C THR A 299 -12.74 -4.37 15.63
N VAL A 300 -11.80 -5.21 16.09
CA VAL A 300 -10.68 -5.69 15.26
C VAL A 300 -11.18 -6.45 14.03
N LEU A 301 -12.00 -7.48 14.23
CA LEU A 301 -12.54 -8.28 13.13
C LEU A 301 -13.44 -7.44 12.21
N ALA A 302 -14.23 -6.51 12.75
CA ALA A 302 -15.07 -5.62 11.94
C ALA A 302 -14.25 -4.73 11.02
N LYS A 303 -13.07 -4.25 11.44
CA LYS A 303 -12.18 -3.45 10.60
C LYS A 303 -11.62 -4.28 9.43
N MET A 304 -11.28 -5.54 9.68
CA MET A 304 -10.80 -6.47 8.64
C MET A 304 -11.92 -6.81 7.64
N VAL A 305 -13.12 -7.16 8.13
CA VAL A 305 -14.30 -7.41 7.27
C VAL A 305 -14.68 -6.18 6.45
N LYS A 306 -14.58 -4.99 7.04
CA LYS A 306 -14.77 -3.73 6.32
C LYS A 306 -13.77 -3.57 5.18
N GLY A 307 -12.50 -3.93 5.39
CA GLY A 307 -11.47 -3.96 4.34
C GLY A 307 -11.92 -4.78 3.13
N THR A 308 -12.31 -6.04 3.35
CA THR A 308 -12.80 -6.92 2.27
C THR A 308 -14.02 -6.34 1.56
N LYS A 309 -15.00 -5.80 2.30
CA LYS A 309 -16.17 -5.13 1.71
C LYS A 309 -15.79 -3.92 0.86
N THR A 310 -14.80 -3.14 1.29
CA THR A 310 -14.27 -2.01 0.51
C THR A 310 -13.60 -2.50 -0.78
N THR A 311 -12.76 -3.52 -0.72
CA THR A 311 -12.11 -4.09 -1.91
C THR A 311 -13.14 -4.64 -2.90
N LEU A 312 -14.14 -5.38 -2.43
CA LEU A 312 -15.25 -5.86 -3.27
C LEU A 312 -16.01 -4.71 -3.94
N LYS A 313 -16.35 -3.67 -3.17
CA LYS A 313 -17.03 -2.48 -3.70
C LYS A 313 -16.18 -1.78 -4.77
N ASN A 314 -14.88 -1.64 -4.54
CA ASN A 314 -13.95 -1.03 -5.50
C ASN A 314 -13.81 -1.87 -6.78
N ALA A 315 -14.01 -3.19 -6.68
CA ALA A 315 -14.07 -4.11 -7.82
C ALA A 315 -15.46 -4.16 -8.48
N GLY A 316 -16.41 -3.29 -8.09
CA GLY A 316 -17.76 -3.21 -8.67
C GLY A 316 -18.79 -4.14 -8.04
N ILE A 317 -18.45 -4.87 -6.98
CA ILE A 317 -19.33 -5.85 -6.34
C ILE A 317 -19.96 -5.26 -5.08
N THR A 318 -21.25 -4.94 -5.14
CA THR A 318 -22.01 -4.38 -4.00
C THR A 318 -22.96 -5.40 -3.36
N ASP A 319 -23.43 -6.40 -4.11
CA ASP A 319 -24.17 -7.53 -3.55
C ASP A 319 -23.22 -8.47 -2.80
N LEU A 320 -23.48 -8.71 -1.51
CA LEU A 320 -22.64 -9.55 -0.68
C LEU A 320 -22.78 -11.05 -1.00
N LYS A 321 -23.86 -11.50 -1.65
CA LYS A 321 -23.96 -12.88 -2.13
C LYS A 321 -23.02 -13.10 -3.31
N GLN A 322 -23.07 -12.20 -4.30
CA GLN A 322 -22.08 -12.16 -5.38
C GLN A 322 -20.66 -11.99 -4.82
N GLY A 323 -20.47 -11.09 -3.86
CA GLY A 323 -19.19 -10.88 -3.19
C GLY A 323 -18.63 -12.13 -2.54
N TYR A 324 -19.48 -12.94 -1.89
CA TYR A 324 -19.03 -14.21 -1.32
C TYR A 324 -18.57 -15.21 -2.39
N ARG A 325 -19.28 -15.32 -3.52
CA ARG A 325 -18.83 -16.11 -4.68
C ARG A 325 -17.48 -15.62 -5.21
N THR A 326 -17.33 -14.31 -5.37
CA THR A 326 -16.08 -13.67 -5.81
C THR A 326 -14.94 -13.97 -4.85
N LEU A 327 -15.16 -13.93 -3.53
CA LEU A 327 -14.14 -14.28 -2.54
C LEU A 327 -13.75 -15.76 -2.61
N THR A 328 -14.70 -16.65 -2.89
CA THR A 328 -14.38 -18.08 -3.08
C THR A 328 -13.45 -18.28 -4.28
N VAL A 329 -13.76 -17.68 -5.43
CA VAL A 329 -12.88 -17.70 -6.62
C VAL A 329 -11.52 -17.05 -6.29
N ALA A 330 -11.52 -15.86 -5.70
CA ALA A 330 -10.31 -15.12 -5.35
C ALA A 330 -9.38 -15.91 -4.42
N SER A 331 -9.93 -16.66 -3.46
CA SER A 331 -9.15 -17.51 -2.56
C SER A 331 -8.47 -18.67 -3.27
N ILE A 332 -9.10 -19.22 -4.32
CA ILE A 332 -8.50 -20.25 -5.18
C ILE A 332 -7.38 -19.63 -6.02
N LEU A 333 -7.63 -18.47 -6.65
CA LEU A 333 -6.59 -17.75 -7.41
C LEU A 333 -5.36 -17.47 -6.55
N GLN A 334 -5.58 -16.94 -5.34
CA GLN A 334 -4.52 -16.60 -4.39
C GLN A 334 -3.65 -17.82 -4.02
N ALA A 335 -4.23 -19.02 -4.01
CA ALA A 335 -3.56 -20.27 -3.66
C ALA A 335 -2.91 -20.99 -4.86
N GLU A 336 -3.47 -20.84 -6.07
CA GLU A 336 -3.11 -21.63 -7.26
C GLU A 336 -2.21 -20.88 -8.25
N ALA A 337 -2.26 -19.55 -8.26
CA ALA A 337 -1.68 -18.76 -9.34
C ALA A 337 -0.74 -17.66 -8.84
N ARG A 338 0.09 -17.15 -9.76
CA ARG A 338 0.89 -15.95 -9.55
C ARG A 338 0.05 -14.74 -9.94
N GLU A 339 0.34 -13.58 -9.34
CA GLU A 339 -0.48 -12.38 -9.52
C GLU A 339 -0.67 -11.97 -10.99
N LYS A 340 0.40 -12.06 -11.79
CA LYS A 340 0.35 -11.77 -13.24
C LYS A 340 -0.62 -12.66 -14.03
N ASP A 341 -0.93 -13.85 -13.52
CA ASP A 341 -1.76 -14.87 -14.18
C ASP A 341 -3.21 -14.88 -13.63
N TYR A 342 -3.53 -14.06 -12.63
CA TYR A 342 -4.82 -14.12 -11.94
C TYR A 342 -6.01 -13.90 -12.87
N ALA A 343 -5.96 -12.95 -13.80
CA ALA A 343 -7.08 -12.67 -14.70
C ALA A 343 -7.37 -13.85 -15.64
N THR A 344 -6.32 -14.44 -16.21
CA THR A 344 -6.42 -15.60 -17.10
C THR A 344 -6.91 -16.85 -16.36
N VAL A 345 -6.36 -17.14 -15.18
CA VAL A 345 -6.81 -18.27 -14.35
C VAL A 345 -8.25 -18.05 -13.85
N ALA A 346 -8.66 -16.81 -13.56
CA ALA A 346 -10.06 -16.50 -13.22
C ALA A 346 -11.00 -16.86 -14.37
N GLY A 347 -10.66 -16.50 -15.61
CA GLY A 347 -11.40 -16.93 -16.80
C GLY A 347 -11.46 -18.45 -16.95
N ALA A 348 -10.33 -19.15 -16.73
CA ALA A 348 -10.31 -20.61 -16.79
C ALA A 348 -11.18 -21.27 -15.71
N ILE A 349 -11.25 -20.69 -14.50
CA ILE A 349 -12.19 -21.14 -13.45
C ILE A 349 -13.63 -20.94 -13.91
N GLU A 350 -13.98 -19.79 -14.47
CA GLU A 350 -15.34 -19.54 -14.99
C GLU A 350 -15.71 -20.51 -16.11
N ASN A 351 -14.78 -20.77 -17.05
CA ASN A 351 -14.95 -21.77 -18.10
C ASN A 351 -15.19 -23.17 -17.51
N ARG A 352 -14.43 -23.56 -16.47
CA ARG A 352 -14.64 -24.83 -15.77
C ARG A 352 -16.01 -24.91 -15.12
N LEU A 353 -16.53 -23.81 -14.59
CA LEU A 353 -17.83 -23.72 -13.89
C LEU A 353 -19.02 -23.66 -14.85
N ASP A 354 -18.81 -23.36 -16.13
CA ASP A 354 -19.88 -23.31 -17.13
C ASP A 354 -20.62 -24.67 -17.18
N PRO A 355 -21.95 -24.72 -16.97
CA PRO A 355 -22.73 -25.95 -17.08
C PRO A 355 -22.65 -26.65 -18.46
N GLY A 356 -22.33 -25.90 -19.52
CA GLY A 356 -22.15 -26.39 -20.89
C GLY A 356 -20.77 -26.96 -21.18
N ASN A 357 -19.80 -26.79 -20.27
CA ASN A 357 -18.44 -27.29 -20.41
C ASN A 357 -18.40 -28.83 -20.43
N LYS A 358 -17.87 -29.38 -21.52
CA LYS A 358 -17.68 -30.83 -21.73
C LYS A 358 -16.26 -31.32 -21.48
N GLU A 359 -15.33 -30.40 -21.28
CA GLU A 359 -13.90 -30.68 -21.09
C GLU A 359 -13.61 -31.11 -19.65
N THR A 360 -14.14 -30.38 -18.66
CA THR A 360 -13.93 -30.70 -17.24
C THR A 360 -15.22 -31.06 -16.48
N HIS A 361 -16.37 -31.01 -17.14
CA HIS A 361 -17.68 -31.39 -16.56
C HIS A 361 -18.00 -30.68 -15.24
N GLY A 362 -17.67 -29.39 -15.11
CA GLY A 362 -17.96 -28.61 -13.89
C GLY A 362 -16.97 -28.83 -12.74
N LEU A 363 -15.94 -29.68 -12.90
CA LEU A 363 -14.94 -29.95 -11.88
C LEU A 363 -13.82 -28.92 -11.95
N LEU A 364 -13.48 -28.32 -10.80
CA LEU A 364 -12.38 -27.34 -10.72
C LEU A 364 -11.01 -27.99 -10.59
N GLN A 365 -10.89 -29.21 -10.04
CA GLN A 365 -9.64 -29.98 -10.00
C GLN A 365 -8.40 -29.18 -9.52
N VAL A 366 -8.57 -28.43 -8.43
CA VAL A 366 -7.52 -27.61 -7.80
C VAL A 366 -7.06 -28.24 -6.50
N ASP A 367 -5.75 -28.45 -6.37
CA ASP A 367 -5.13 -29.19 -5.28
C ASP A 367 -5.25 -28.46 -3.94
N SER A 368 -5.14 -27.12 -3.96
CA SER A 368 -5.26 -26.28 -2.76
C SER A 368 -6.58 -26.49 -2.01
N ALA A 369 -7.69 -26.69 -2.74
CA ALA A 369 -9.00 -26.97 -2.14
C ALA A 369 -9.05 -28.33 -1.45
N VAL A 370 -8.48 -29.37 -2.08
CA VAL A 370 -8.40 -30.71 -1.48
C VAL A 370 -7.61 -30.65 -0.17
N ILE A 371 -6.43 -30.00 -0.22
CA ILE A 371 -5.51 -29.83 0.92
C ILE A 371 -6.16 -29.03 2.04
N TYR A 372 -6.94 -27.99 1.70
CA TYR A 372 -7.74 -27.23 2.66
C TYR A 372 -8.75 -28.14 3.38
N GLY A 373 -9.50 -28.96 2.64
CA GLY A 373 -10.45 -29.91 3.22
C GLY A 373 -9.81 -30.98 4.11
N LEU A 374 -8.58 -31.41 3.77
CA LEU A 374 -7.77 -32.31 4.59
C LEU A 374 -7.16 -31.63 5.84
N LYS A 375 -7.29 -30.30 5.97
CA LYS A 375 -6.71 -29.48 7.04
C LYS A 375 -5.18 -29.62 7.14
N ARG A 376 -4.51 -29.75 6.00
CA ARG A 376 -3.04 -29.85 5.91
C ARG A 376 -2.45 -28.64 5.18
N TYR A 377 -1.14 -28.46 5.30
CA TYR A 377 -0.38 -27.47 4.52
C TYR A 377 0.63 -28.14 3.57
N SER A 378 0.65 -29.47 3.52
CA SER A 378 1.45 -30.23 2.55
C SER A 378 0.87 -30.09 1.15
N LEU A 379 1.74 -29.92 0.15
CA LEU A 379 1.35 -29.89 -1.26
C LEU A 379 0.99 -31.27 -1.82
N GLN A 380 1.24 -32.34 -1.05
CA GLN A 380 1.04 -33.72 -1.47
C GLN A 380 -0.17 -34.34 -0.76
N PHE A 381 -0.93 -35.13 -1.50
CA PHE A 381 -1.98 -36.02 -1.01
C PHE A 381 -2.06 -37.26 -1.90
N SER A 382 -2.55 -38.36 -1.33
CA SER A 382 -2.58 -39.67 -1.97
C SER A 382 -3.62 -39.75 -3.10
N PRO A 383 -3.47 -40.69 -4.05
CA PRO A 383 -4.49 -40.97 -5.04
C PRO A 383 -5.86 -41.36 -4.45
N SER A 384 -5.89 -41.98 -3.27
CA SER A 384 -7.11 -42.26 -2.51
C SER A 384 -7.77 -40.99 -2.00
N GLU A 385 -7.00 -40.07 -1.42
CA GLU A 385 -7.52 -38.76 -0.97
C GLU A 385 -8.04 -37.93 -2.15
N LYS A 386 -7.41 -38.03 -3.32
CA LYS A 386 -7.89 -37.39 -4.56
C LYS A 386 -9.28 -37.85 -4.99
N LYS A 387 -9.67 -39.09 -4.66
CA LYS A 387 -10.97 -39.69 -5.00
C LYS A 387 -11.97 -39.65 -3.84
N ASP A 388 -11.57 -39.14 -2.67
CA ASP A 388 -12.42 -39.14 -1.48
C ASP A 388 -13.57 -38.14 -1.61
N LYS A 389 -14.80 -38.66 -1.64
CA LYS A 389 -16.03 -37.87 -1.68
C LYS A 389 -16.44 -37.31 -0.31
N ALA A 390 -15.91 -37.86 0.79
CA ALA A 390 -16.20 -37.35 2.13
C ALA A 390 -15.60 -35.95 2.35
N ASN A 391 -14.47 -35.66 1.69
CA ASN A 391 -13.93 -34.31 1.64
C ASN A 391 -14.81 -33.40 0.76
N LYS A 392 -15.60 -32.52 1.40
CA LYS A 392 -16.49 -31.55 0.72
C LYS A 392 -15.77 -30.47 -0.10
N TYR A 393 -14.46 -30.31 0.11
CA TYR A 393 -13.62 -29.38 -0.66
C TYR A 393 -12.88 -30.08 -1.81
N ASN A 394 -13.10 -31.37 -2.01
CA ASN A 394 -12.45 -32.12 -3.08
C ASN A 394 -13.07 -31.78 -4.45
N THR A 395 -12.46 -30.83 -5.13
CA THR A 395 -12.88 -30.34 -6.44
C THR A 395 -12.59 -31.30 -7.61
N TYR A 396 -12.00 -32.48 -7.33
CA TYR A 396 -11.89 -33.56 -8.31
C TYR A 396 -13.12 -34.46 -8.37
N VAL A 397 -13.98 -34.41 -7.36
CA VAL A 397 -15.17 -35.28 -7.27
C VAL A 397 -16.47 -34.53 -7.04
N HIS A 398 -16.40 -33.27 -6.58
CA HIS A 398 -17.54 -32.37 -6.44
C HIS A 398 -17.46 -31.27 -7.50
N THR A 399 -18.55 -31.05 -8.22
CA THR A 399 -18.67 -29.98 -9.21
C THR A 399 -18.93 -28.63 -8.54
N GLY A 400 -18.58 -27.55 -9.23
CA GLY A 400 -18.78 -26.19 -8.76
C GLY A 400 -17.68 -25.69 -7.82
N LEU A 401 -17.98 -24.58 -7.15
CA LEU A 401 -17.08 -23.95 -6.18
C LEU A 401 -17.01 -24.72 -4.86
N THR A 402 -15.93 -24.48 -4.11
CA THR A 402 -15.81 -24.96 -2.74
C THR A 402 -16.90 -24.39 -1.82
N PRO A 403 -17.28 -25.09 -0.74
CA PRO A 403 -18.33 -24.62 0.18
C PRO A 403 -18.04 -23.25 0.84
N THR A 404 -16.76 -22.92 1.00
CA THR A 404 -16.26 -21.64 1.51
C THR A 404 -15.00 -21.22 0.75
N PRO A 405 -14.57 -19.96 0.85
CA PRO A 405 -13.19 -19.59 0.51
C PRO A 405 -12.17 -20.48 1.24
N ILE A 406 -11.00 -20.67 0.66
CA ILE A 406 -9.94 -21.54 1.24
C ILE A 406 -8.79 -20.78 1.88
N GLY A 407 -8.97 -19.46 2.08
CA GLY A 407 -8.05 -18.53 2.72
C GLY A 407 -8.42 -17.08 2.42
N SER A 408 -7.69 -16.13 3.00
CA SER A 408 -7.86 -14.68 2.78
C SER A 408 -7.23 -14.20 1.47
N PRO A 409 -8.02 -13.84 0.44
CA PRO A 409 -7.47 -13.28 -0.80
C PRO A 409 -7.02 -11.82 -0.63
N ALA A 410 -5.98 -11.43 -1.36
CA ALA A 410 -5.56 -10.03 -1.47
C ALA A 410 -6.33 -9.27 -2.57
N ASP A 411 -6.15 -7.95 -2.62
CA ASP A 411 -6.86 -7.06 -3.54
C ASP A 411 -6.73 -7.46 -5.01
N ALA A 412 -5.54 -7.86 -5.46
CA ALA A 412 -5.31 -8.28 -6.84
C ALA A 412 -6.12 -9.52 -7.22
N ALA A 413 -6.19 -10.51 -6.33
CA ALA A 413 -7.00 -11.72 -6.53
C ALA A 413 -8.50 -11.41 -6.52
N ILE A 414 -8.97 -10.52 -5.62
CA ILE A 414 -10.38 -10.08 -5.59
C ILE A 414 -10.74 -9.35 -6.89
N LYS A 415 -9.87 -8.45 -7.36
CA LYS A 415 -10.08 -7.69 -8.59
C LYS A 415 -10.16 -8.61 -9.81
N ALA A 416 -9.27 -9.59 -9.91
CA ALA A 416 -9.26 -10.57 -11.00
C ALA A 416 -10.48 -11.50 -10.97
N ALA A 417 -10.88 -11.97 -9.79
CA ALA A 417 -12.08 -12.78 -9.64
C ALA A 417 -13.37 -12.00 -9.97
N ALA A 418 -13.39 -10.69 -9.74
CA ALA A 418 -14.51 -9.82 -10.12
C ALA A 418 -14.55 -9.49 -11.62
N ASN A 419 -13.38 -9.53 -12.29
CA ASN A 419 -13.21 -9.18 -13.70
C ASN A 419 -12.35 -10.25 -14.39
N PRO A 420 -12.87 -11.48 -14.54
CA PRO A 420 -12.14 -12.56 -15.20
C PRO A 420 -11.85 -12.19 -16.66
N GLU A 421 -10.69 -12.59 -17.15
CA GLU A 421 -10.35 -12.44 -18.58
C GLU A 421 -11.18 -13.43 -19.41
N ASP A 422 -11.84 -12.94 -20.46
CA ASP A 422 -12.50 -13.82 -21.43
C ASP A 422 -11.45 -14.60 -22.22
N ASN A 423 -11.46 -15.92 -22.07
CA ASN A 423 -10.52 -16.82 -22.71
C ASN A 423 -11.14 -18.20 -22.93
N GLY A 424 -10.49 -19.05 -23.73
CA GLY A 424 -10.94 -20.42 -24.01
C GLY A 424 -10.22 -21.49 -23.19
N TYR A 425 -9.50 -21.12 -22.12
CA TYR A 425 -8.66 -22.06 -21.39
C TYR A 425 -9.45 -22.81 -20.33
N TYR A 426 -9.10 -24.08 -20.14
CA TYR A 426 -9.55 -24.85 -19.00
C TYR A 426 -8.38 -25.17 -18.09
N TYR A 427 -7.16 -25.33 -18.58
CA TYR A 427 -6.04 -25.80 -17.78
C TYR A 427 -4.91 -24.77 -17.71
N TRP A 428 -4.16 -24.82 -16.62
CA TRP A 428 -2.94 -24.04 -16.44
C TRP A 428 -1.91 -24.89 -15.69
N VAL A 429 -0.63 -24.65 -15.97
CA VAL A 429 0.48 -25.25 -15.22
C VAL A 429 1.70 -24.34 -15.33
N THR A 430 2.35 -24.08 -14.20
CA THR A 430 3.66 -23.41 -14.19
C THR A 430 4.71 -24.40 -14.71
N VAL A 431 5.28 -24.13 -15.89
CA VAL A 431 6.26 -25.02 -16.54
C VAL A 431 7.70 -24.70 -16.17
N ASN A 432 7.95 -23.51 -15.60
CA ASN A 432 9.25 -23.08 -15.11
C ASN A 432 9.07 -22.33 -13.78
N ILE A 433 9.48 -22.94 -12.66
CA ILE A 433 9.25 -22.37 -11.32
C ILE A 433 10.09 -21.09 -11.11
N SER A 434 11.32 -21.09 -11.65
CA SER A 434 12.28 -19.99 -11.49
C SER A 434 11.81 -18.71 -12.19
N THR A 435 11.33 -18.81 -13.43
CA THR A 435 10.77 -17.65 -14.16
C THR A 435 9.30 -17.40 -13.81
N GLY A 436 8.61 -18.41 -13.28
CA GLY A 436 7.17 -18.40 -13.08
C GLY A 436 6.40 -18.40 -14.41
N GLU A 437 6.93 -19.00 -15.47
CA GLU A 437 6.21 -19.17 -16.74
C GLU A 437 5.05 -20.15 -16.53
N THR A 438 3.82 -19.69 -16.79
CA THR A 438 2.61 -20.49 -16.76
C THR A 438 2.11 -20.69 -18.18
N LYS A 439 1.83 -21.94 -18.54
CA LYS A 439 1.18 -22.28 -19.81
C LYS A 439 -0.28 -22.61 -19.57
N PHE A 440 -1.12 -22.12 -20.46
CA PHE A 440 -2.56 -22.32 -20.47
C PHE A 440 -2.94 -23.27 -21.60
N ALA A 441 -4.04 -24.01 -21.42
CA ALA A 441 -4.49 -24.99 -22.42
C ALA A 441 -6.01 -25.07 -22.46
N SER A 442 -6.54 -25.22 -23.68
CA SER A 442 -7.98 -25.38 -23.95
C SER A 442 -8.41 -26.84 -23.97
N THR A 443 -7.47 -27.78 -23.99
CA THR A 443 -7.76 -29.22 -24.02
C THR A 443 -6.87 -29.98 -23.04
N TYR A 444 -7.35 -31.14 -22.59
CA TYR A 444 -6.60 -32.02 -21.71
C TYR A 444 -5.32 -32.54 -22.39
N ALA A 445 -5.38 -32.81 -23.70
CA ALA A 445 -4.23 -33.28 -24.46
C ALA A 445 -3.09 -32.24 -24.47
N GLU A 446 -3.41 -30.96 -24.71
CA GLU A 446 -2.44 -29.87 -24.63
C GLU A 446 -1.93 -29.69 -23.19
N HIS A 447 -2.81 -29.79 -22.19
CA HIS A 447 -2.39 -29.74 -20.79
C HIS A 447 -1.42 -30.86 -20.43
N GLN A 448 -1.60 -32.08 -20.93
CA GLN A 448 -0.67 -33.19 -20.71
C GLN A 448 0.73 -32.90 -21.29
N GLN A 449 0.81 -32.21 -22.43
CA GLN A 449 2.08 -31.75 -23.00
C GLN A 449 2.74 -30.71 -22.10
N ASN A 450 1.98 -29.72 -21.62
CA ASN A 450 2.49 -28.71 -20.68
C ASN A 450 2.97 -29.35 -19.35
N GLN A 451 2.26 -30.35 -18.83
CA GLN A 451 2.70 -31.10 -17.65
C GLN A 451 3.98 -31.91 -17.94
N ALA A 452 4.13 -32.48 -19.14
CA ALA A 452 5.35 -33.17 -19.52
C ALA A 452 6.55 -32.21 -19.53
N GLN A 453 6.36 -31.00 -20.07
CA GLN A 453 7.37 -29.95 -20.02
C GLN A 453 7.75 -29.58 -18.58
N PHE A 454 6.76 -29.41 -17.69
CA PHE A 454 7.02 -29.17 -16.27
C PHE A 454 7.83 -30.31 -15.61
N ARG A 455 7.48 -31.58 -15.89
CA ARG A 455 8.23 -32.73 -15.37
C ARG A 455 9.67 -32.78 -15.86
N THR A 456 9.90 -32.51 -17.16
CA THR A 456 11.25 -32.38 -17.72
C THR A 456 12.02 -31.28 -17.00
N TRP A 457 11.43 -30.10 -16.85
CA TRP A 457 12.05 -28.98 -16.15
C TRP A 457 12.42 -29.33 -14.69
N CYS A 458 11.53 -30.01 -13.95
CA CYS A 458 11.83 -30.47 -12.59
C CYS A 458 12.97 -31.49 -12.56
N SER A 459 13.04 -32.41 -13.51
CA SER A 459 14.12 -33.40 -13.56
C SER A 459 15.50 -32.77 -13.80
N GLU A 460 15.54 -31.65 -14.52
CA GLU A 460 16.74 -30.86 -14.78
C GLU A 460 17.08 -29.92 -13.60
N ASN A 461 16.13 -29.64 -12.70
CA ASN A 461 16.25 -28.68 -11.60
C ASN A 461 15.83 -29.29 -10.24
N PRO A 462 16.45 -30.39 -9.77
CA PRO A 462 16.02 -31.15 -8.58
C PRO A 462 16.20 -30.42 -7.24
N GLY A 463 16.76 -29.22 -7.23
CA GLY A 463 16.87 -28.38 -6.04
C GLY A 463 15.72 -27.36 -5.90
N VAL A 464 14.87 -27.24 -6.93
CA VAL A 464 13.72 -26.30 -6.96
C VAL A 464 12.39 -27.03 -6.85
N CYS A 465 12.31 -28.21 -7.45
CA CYS A 465 11.28 -29.21 -7.17
C CYS A 465 11.74 -30.11 -6.01
#